data_AF-A0A3M1CI49-F1
#
_entry.id   AF-A0A3M1CI49-F1
#
_cell.length_a   1.000
_cell.length_b   1.000
_cell.length_c   1.000
_cell.angle_alpha   90.00
_cell.angle_beta   90.00
_cell.angle_gamma   90.00
#
_symmetry.space_group_name_H-M   'P 1'
#
loop_
_entity.id
_entity.type
_entity.pdbx_description
1 polymer ?
#
loop_
_entity_poly.entity_id
_entity_poly.type
_entity_poly.pdbx_seq_one_letter_code
_entity_poly.pdbx_strand_id
1 'polypeptide(L)'
;MNKTSPMTLALLVLLSGCAHTGAAWRINDPAADARGPGSFELPAHHDLRRDELDLRRVELARTNDGWKIEITFASRLHLFEIRPARDEVRRVFLPTVDVYFRTGGEEPVFDALPGRRVRIAGGWQRAVVISPLPELSAEAIRGKRGLRQRVFVAPHAKVAGRSLRTLVPLEFLGERWPEAVAVLVCASAFTSSFRIVDRLRDEWESGGAIMPVLAYPSGDCRLDGDPARACHLTGCKPCGGHPQVVDVLAPEGLQQSWLSDYTVDRPATVEALEIGAPSE
;
A
#
# COMPACT_ATOMS: atom_id res chain seq x y z
N MET A 1 24.11 67.44 -19.79
CA MET A 1 23.70 66.23 -20.55
C MET A 1 23.15 65.21 -19.55
N ASN A 2 21.85 65.25 -19.27
CA ASN A 2 21.22 64.33 -18.32
C ASN A 2 20.58 63.18 -19.10
N LYS A 3 21.08 61.96 -18.89
CA LYS A 3 20.50 60.72 -19.42
C LYS A 3 19.45 60.20 -18.43
N THR A 4 18.18 60.25 -18.82
CA THR A 4 17.09 59.54 -18.13
C THR A 4 16.90 58.17 -18.76
N SER A 5 17.12 57.11 -17.99
CA SER A 5 16.77 55.74 -18.36
C SER A 5 15.29 55.47 -18.03
N PRO A 6 14.50 54.83 -18.91
CA PRO A 6 13.18 54.34 -18.55
C PRO A 6 13.31 52.97 -17.87
N MET A 7 12.76 52.87 -16.66
CA MET A 7 12.65 51.63 -15.89
C MET A 7 11.33 50.95 -16.28
N THR A 8 11.41 49.93 -17.15
CA THR A 8 10.28 49.12 -17.58
C THR A 8 9.82 48.23 -16.42
N LEU A 9 8.63 48.50 -15.90
CA LEU A 9 7.97 47.71 -14.86
C LEU A 9 7.37 46.45 -15.51
N ALA A 10 7.96 45.28 -15.27
CA ALA A 10 7.39 44.01 -15.69
C ALA A 10 6.24 43.62 -14.76
N LEU A 11 5.02 43.61 -15.30
CA LEU A 11 3.81 43.17 -14.60
C LEU A 11 3.79 41.64 -14.52
N LEU A 12 4.09 41.08 -13.34
CA LEU A 12 4.00 39.65 -13.07
C LEU A 12 2.51 39.29 -12.86
N VAL A 13 1.87 38.69 -13.87
CA VAL A 13 0.52 38.15 -13.74
C VAL A 13 0.60 36.87 -12.91
N LEU A 14 0.24 36.97 -11.63
CA LEU A 14 0.00 35.82 -10.76
C LEU A 14 -1.28 35.13 -11.22
N LEU A 15 -1.14 34.14 -12.10
CA LEU A 15 -2.19 33.15 -12.36
C LEU A 15 -2.41 32.37 -11.06
N SER A 16 -3.32 32.87 -10.23
CA SER A 16 -3.92 32.09 -9.14
C SER A 16 -4.76 31.00 -9.80
N GLY A 17 -4.12 29.86 -10.08
CA GLY A 17 -4.83 28.64 -10.40
C GLY A 17 -5.73 28.32 -9.21
N CYS A 18 -7.03 28.56 -9.37
CA CYS A 18 -8.03 28.01 -8.47
C CYS A 18 -7.85 26.50 -8.53
N ALA A 19 -7.19 25.92 -7.53
CA ALA A 19 -7.20 24.50 -7.32
C ALA A 19 -8.67 24.13 -7.09
N HIS A 20 -9.32 23.66 -8.14
CA HIS A 20 -10.64 23.08 -8.05
C HIS A 20 -10.47 21.86 -7.14
N THR A 21 -10.80 22.02 -5.85
CA THR A 21 -10.93 20.90 -4.92
C THR A 21 -12.13 20.11 -5.40
N GLY A 22 -11.90 19.26 -6.39
CA GLY A 22 -12.89 18.28 -6.85
C GLY A 22 -13.34 17.41 -5.69
N ALA A 23 -14.53 16.84 -5.82
CA ALA A 23 -15.08 15.92 -4.84
C ALA A 23 -14.05 14.84 -4.49
N ALA A 24 -13.88 14.58 -3.19
CA ALA A 24 -12.90 13.65 -2.67
C ALA A 24 -13.51 12.80 -1.56
N TRP A 25 -13.29 11.49 -1.64
CA TRP A 25 -13.53 10.60 -0.51
C TRP A 25 -12.38 10.70 0.47
N ARG A 26 -12.72 10.70 1.76
CA ARG A 26 -11.77 10.60 2.87
C ARG A 26 -12.30 9.59 3.85
N ILE A 27 -11.59 8.48 3.98
CA ILE A 27 -11.94 7.40 4.90
C ILE A 27 -10.84 7.36 5.95
N ASN A 28 -11.23 7.53 7.21
CA ASN A 28 -10.31 7.40 8.33
C ASN A 28 -10.19 5.94 8.73
N ASP A 29 -9.01 5.58 9.18
CA ASP A 29 -8.69 4.29 9.75
C ASP A 29 -8.43 4.47 11.25
N PRO A 30 -8.73 3.47 12.10
CA PRO A 30 -8.48 3.52 13.53
C PRO A 30 -7.00 3.71 13.88
N ALA A 31 -6.74 3.75 15.19
CA ALA A 31 -5.42 4.02 15.71
C ALA A 31 -4.76 2.76 16.27
N ALA A 32 -3.46 2.60 15.99
CA ALA A 32 -2.61 1.62 16.67
C ALA A 32 -3.05 0.16 16.48
N ASP A 33 -3.71 -0.12 15.35
CA ASP A 33 -4.26 -1.41 14.96
C ASP A 33 -3.40 -2.19 13.96
N ALA A 34 -2.30 -1.60 13.47
CA ALA A 34 -1.25 -2.21 12.62
C ALA A 34 -0.53 -3.42 13.24
N ARG A 35 -1.31 -4.45 13.51
CA ARG A 35 -0.99 -5.69 14.24
C ARG A 35 -1.55 -6.91 13.51
N GLY A 36 -1.92 -6.77 12.24
CA GLY A 36 -2.52 -7.82 11.42
C GLY A 36 -3.69 -8.50 12.14
N PRO A 37 -3.66 -9.83 12.38
CA PRO A 37 -4.68 -10.56 13.15
C PRO A 37 -4.71 -10.24 14.66
N GLY A 38 -4.08 -9.14 15.09
CA GLY A 38 -3.97 -8.69 16.49
C GLY A 38 -2.70 -9.17 17.21
N SER A 39 -1.98 -10.13 16.63
CA SER A 39 -0.78 -10.70 17.22
C SER A 39 0.52 -10.27 16.53
N PHE A 40 0.48 -9.47 15.45
CA PHE A 40 1.72 -9.11 14.76
C PHE A 40 2.61 -8.19 15.58
N GLU A 41 3.82 -8.67 15.83
CA GLU A 41 4.91 -7.86 16.34
C GLU A 41 5.86 -7.46 15.21
N LEU A 42 6.04 -6.15 15.06
CA LEU A 42 7.02 -5.58 14.14
C LEU A 42 8.44 -6.05 14.49
N PRO A 43 9.30 -6.40 13.50
CA PRO A 43 10.67 -6.78 13.78
C PRO A 43 11.40 -5.66 14.53
N ALA A 44 12.22 -6.02 15.52
CA ALA A 44 13.12 -5.08 16.20
C ALA A 44 14.29 -4.72 15.27
N HIS A 45 14.02 -4.05 14.14
CA HIS A 45 15.02 -3.52 13.23
C HIS A 45 15.10 -2.01 13.38
N HIS A 46 16.31 -1.45 13.46
CA HIS A 46 16.52 -0.02 13.68
C HIS A 46 15.92 0.89 12.60
N ASP A 47 15.80 0.36 11.37
CA ASP A 47 15.19 1.08 10.24
C ASP A 47 13.66 1.06 10.23
N LEU A 48 13.03 0.20 11.04
CA LEU A 48 11.59 0.07 11.13
C LEU A 48 11.10 0.90 12.32
N ARG A 49 10.53 2.08 12.06
CA ARG A 49 10.03 2.91 13.17
C ARG A 49 8.61 2.51 13.54
N ARG A 50 8.29 2.77 14.80
CA ARG A 50 6.95 2.54 15.33
C ARG A 50 5.92 3.31 14.49
N ASP A 51 4.79 2.67 14.22
CA ASP A 51 3.61 3.23 13.57
C ASP A 51 3.81 3.71 12.11
N GLU A 52 4.89 3.31 11.42
CA GLU A 52 5.09 3.63 9.99
C GLU A 52 4.20 2.80 9.04
N LEU A 53 3.67 1.68 9.54
CA LEU A 53 2.74 0.81 8.84
C LEU A 53 1.29 1.00 9.30
N ASP A 54 1.07 1.91 10.25
CA ASP A 54 -0.24 2.21 10.84
C ASP A 54 -0.95 3.24 9.98
N LEU A 55 -1.90 2.76 9.18
CA LEU A 55 -2.75 3.52 8.30
C LEU A 55 -3.69 4.39 9.14
N ARG A 56 -3.96 5.60 8.67
CA ARG A 56 -4.84 6.56 9.36
C ARG A 56 -5.90 7.15 8.47
N ARG A 57 -5.60 7.27 7.18
CA ARG A 57 -6.52 7.85 6.24
C ARG A 57 -6.18 7.47 4.82
N VAL A 58 -7.22 7.20 4.05
CA VAL A 58 -7.17 7.07 2.61
C VAL A 58 -8.01 8.19 2.00
N GLU A 59 -7.41 8.95 1.09
CA GLU A 59 -8.11 9.95 0.27
C GLU A 59 -8.06 9.53 -1.20
N LEU A 60 -9.22 9.53 -1.85
CA LEU A 60 -9.38 9.34 -3.28
C LEU A 60 -10.05 10.59 -3.85
N ALA A 61 -9.36 11.31 -4.72
CA ALA A 61 -9.86 12.53 -5.34
C ALA A 61 -9.76 12.44 -6.86
N ARG A 62 -10.80 12.88 -7.56
CA ARG A 62 -10.74 13.04 -9.02
C ARG A 62 -10.08 14.38 -9.36
N THR A 63 -9.14 14.34 -10.30
CA THR A 63 -8.48 15.52 -10.87
C THR A 63 -8.60 15.50 -12.39
N ASN A 64 -8.14 16.57 -13.04
CA ASN A 64 -8.08 16.62 -14.51
C ASN A 64 -7.06 15.63 -15.09
N ASP A 65 -6.04 15.26 -14.30
CA ASP A 65 -4.94 14.40 -14.74
C ASP A 65 -5.15 12.92 -14.38
N GLY A 66 -6.23 12.59 -13.65
CA GLY A 66 -6.48 11.24 -13.16
C GLY A 66 -7.12 11.18 -11.79
N TRP A 67 -6.92 10.05 -11.12
CA TRP A 67 -7.30 9.82 -9.74
C TRP A 67 -6.09 10.03 -8.84
N LYS A 68 -6.18 11.02 -7.95
CA LYS A 68 -5.19 11.20 -6.88
C LYS A 68 -5.55 10.26 -5.74
N ILE A 69 -4.59 9.40 -5.36
CA ILE A 69 -4.67 8.58 -4.16
C ILE A 69 -3.65 9.12 -3.15
N GLU A 70 -4.10 9.35 -1.93
CA GLU A 70 -3.26 9.75 -0.81
C GLU A 70 -3.48 8.83 0.40
N ILE A 71 -2.42 8.19 0.85
CA ILE A 71 -2.39 7.29 2.00
C ILE A 71 -1.65 8.00 3.12
N THR A 72 -2.28 8.20 4.26
CA THR A 72 -1.69 8.86 5.44
C THR A 72 -1.46 7.83 6.54
N PHE A 73 -0.24 7.78 7.09
CA PHE A 73 0.14 6.90 8.18
C PHE A 73 0.18 7.64 9.52
N ALA A 74 0.31 6.92 10.63
CA ALA A 74 0.38 7.42 12.00
C ALA A 74 1.65 8.22 12.27
N SER A 75 2.77 7.80 11.69
CA SER A 75 4.06 8.47 11.85
C SER A 75 4.64 8.93 10.52
N ARG A 76 5.71 9.74 10.60
CA ARG A 76 6.42 10.23 9.40
C ARG A 76 7.11 9.04 8.75
N LEU A 77 6.95 8.91 7.43
CA LEU A 77 7.65 7.88 6.67
C LEU A 77 9.12 8.23 6.55
N HIS A 78 9.97 7.34 7.06
CA HIS A 78 11.41 7.44 6.89
C HIS A 78 11.81 6.85 5.54
N LEU A 79 12.74 7.55 4.89
CA LEU A 79 13.39 7.07 3.68
C LEU A 79 14.78 6.58 4.04
N PHE A 80 15.04 5.31 3.79
CA PHE A 80 16.35 4.71 4.00
C PHE A 80 17.01 4.38 2.66
N GLU A 81 18.33 4.33 2.67
CA GLU A 81 19.11 4.03 1.49
C GLU A 81 19.29 2.53 1.32
N ILE A 82 18.98 2.04 0.14
CA ILE A 82 19.28 0.68 -0.30
C ILE A 82 20.19 0.73 -1.52
N ARG A 83 20.93 -0.37 -1.74
CA ARG A 83 21.72 -0.59 -2.96
C ARG A 83 21.17 -1.79 -3.72
N PRO A 84 20.21 -1.59 -4.63
CA PRO A 84 19.65 -2.69 -5.43
C PRO A 84 20.67 -3.26 -6.42
N ALA A 85 21.63 -2.45 -6.88
CA ALA A 85 22.74 -2.84 -7.74
C ALA A 85 24.05 -2.19 -7.27
N ARG A 86 25.20 -2.63 -7.84
CA ARG A 86 26.55 -2.20 -7.42
C ARG A 86 26.72 -0.68 -7.41
N ASP A 87 26.25 -0.02 -8.46
CA ASP A 87 26.45 1.41 -8.70
C ASP A 87 25.14 2.20 -8.56
N GLU A 88 24.15 1.63 -7.87
CA GLU A 88 22.83 2.23 -7.68
C GLU A 88 22.53 2.40 -6.19
N VAL A 89 22.17 3.62 -5.79
CA VAL A 89 21.65 3.94 -4.46
C VAL A 89 20.26 4.48 -4.63
N ARG A 90 19.29 3.93 -3.89
CA ARG A 90 17.90 4.40 -3.88
C ARG A 90 17.46 4.71 -2.47
N ARG A 91 16.64 5.76 -2.35
CA ARG A 91 15.93 6.07 -1.11
C ARG A 91 14.53 5.52 -1.21
N VAL A 92 14.16 4.63 -0.31
CA VAL A 92 12.89 3.93 -0.32
C VAL A 92 12.17 4.09 1.02
N PHE A 93 10.84 4.05 0.98
CA PHE A 93 10.00 3.90 2.16
C PHE A 93 9.76 2.41 2.43
N LEU A 94 9.20 2.08 3.59
CA LEU A 94 8.95 0.70 3.98
C LEU A 94 7.55 0.14 3.58
N PRO A 95 6.44 0.90 3.67
CA PRO A 95 5.13 0.32 3.38
C PRO A 95 4.96 -0.03 1.90
N THR A 96 4.48 -1.24 1.58
CA THR A 96 3.79 -1.49 0.31
C THR A 96 2.30 -1.31 0.56
N VAL A 97 1.63 -0.49 -0.23
CA VAL A 97 0.18 -0.29 -0.14
C VAL A 97 -0.50 -0.80 -1.39
N ASP A 98 -1.49 -1.66 -1.22
CA ASP A 98 -2.38 -2.07 -2.29
C ASP A 98 -3.75 -1.41 -2.08
N VAL A 99 -4.32 -0.85 -3.14
CA VAL A 99 -5.66 -0.27 -3.15
C VAL A 99 -6.49 -1.01 -4.18
N TYR A 100 -7.46 -1.80 -3.73
CA TYR A 100 -8.36 -2.58 -4.57
C TYR A 100 -9.66 -1.80 -4.77
N PHE A 101 -10.15 -1.79 -6.00
CA PHE A 101 -11.36 -1.10 -6.39
C PHE A 101 -12.35 -2.06 -7.01
N ARG A 102 -13.59 -1.98 -6.55
CA ARG A 102 -14.72 -2.51 -7.30
C ARG A 102 -15.26 -1.40 -8.21
N THR A 103 -15.17 -1.61 -9.51
CA THR A 103 -15.54 -0.57 -10.51
C THR A 103 -16.76 -0.95 -11.34
N GLY A 104 -17.31 -2.15 -11.13
CA GLY A 104 -18.35 -2.74 -11.98
C GLY A 104 -17.84 -3.11 -13.38
N GLY A 105 -18.71 -3.69 -14.20
CA GLY A 105 -18.48 -3.93 -15.64
C GLY A 105 -17.59 -5.12 -16.03
N GLU A 106 -16.78 -5.65 -15.11
CA GLU A 106 -15.95 -6.85 -15.33
C GLU A 106 -16.12 -7.85 -14.19
N GLU A 107 -15.87 -9.14 -14.51
CA GLU A 107 -15.87 -10.21 -13.51
C GLU A 107 -14.85 -9.90 -12.39
N PRO A 108 -15.25 -9.94 -11.11
CA PRO A 108 -14.37 -9.67 -10.00
C PRO A 108 -13.34 -10.78 -9.78
N VAL A 109 -12.18 -10.40 -9.25
CA VAL A 109 -11.20 -11.31 -8.65
C VAL A 109 -11.38 -11.26 -7.14
N PHE A 110 -11.34 -12.41 -6.47
CA PHE A 110 -11.58 -12.48 -5.02
C PHE A 110 -10.28 -12.54 -4.22
N ASP A 111 -9.25 -13.19 -4.75
CA ASP A 111 -7.95 -13.22 -4.07
C ASP A 111 -7.27 -11.86 -4.22
N ALA A 112 -6.66 -11.37 -3.14
CA ALA A 112 -5.76 -10.23 -3.23
C ALA A 112 -4.53 -10.59 -4.09
N LEU A 113 -3.68 -9.60 -4.35
CA LEU A 113 -2.45 -9.83 -5.11
C LEU A 113 -1.60 -10.94 -4.48
N PRO A 114 -0.85 -11.70 -5.30
CA PRO A 114 0.02 -12.77 -4.80
C PRO A 114 0.90 -12.30 -3.61
N GLY A 115 1.07 -13.19 -2.64
CA GLY A 115 1.79 -12.91 -1.40
C GLY A 115 0.91 -12.40 -0.26
N ARG A 116 -0.19 -11.69 -0.51
CA ARG A 116 -0.97 -11.04 0.58
C ARG A 116 -1.68 -12.05 1.48
N ARG A 117 -2.06 -13.21 0.93
CA ARG A 117 -2.78 -14.29 1.63
C ARG A 117 -4.08 -13.83 2.30
N VAL A 118 -4.79 -12.94 1.62
CA VAL A 118 -6.15 -12.51 1.97
C VAL A 118 -7.04 -12.54 0.74
N ARG A 119 -8.34 -12.62 0.97
CA ARG A 119 -9.41 -12.41 -0.02
C ARG A 119 -10.11 -11.09 0.24
N ILE A 120 -10.64 -10.48 -0.81
CA ILE A 120 -11.47 -9.28 -0.73
C ILE A 120 -12.93 -9.70 -0.88
N ALA A 121 -13.76 -9.42 0.12
CA ALA A 121 -15.20 -9.68 0.08
C ALA A 121 -15.85 -8.88 -1.07
N GLY A 122 -16.71 -9.53 -1.85
CA GLY A 122 -17.30 -8.93 -3.06
C GLY A 122 -16.33 -8.75 -4.24
N GLY A 123 -15.05 -9.07 -4.06
CA GLY A 123 -14.00 -9.04 -5.07
C GLY A 123 -13.70 -7.65 -5.67
N TRP A 124 -12.78 -7.62 -6.63
CA TRP A 124 -12.22 -6.39 -7.21
C TRP A 124 -11.94 -6.52 -8.72
N GLN A 125 -11.94 -5.38 -9.43
CA GLN A 125 -11.62 -5.32 -10.88
C GLN A 125 -10.33 -4.58 -11.16
N ARG A 126 -9.98 -3.59 -10.35
CA ARG A 126 -8.75 -2.80 -10.48
C ARG A 126 -8.00 -2.76 -9.17
N ALA A 127 -6.68 -2.78 -9.23
CA ALA A 127 -5.82 -2.58 -8.07
C ALA A 127 -4.70 -1.59 -8.39
N VAL A 128 -4.36 -0.75 -7.43
CA VAL A 128 -3.22 0.16 -7.49
C VAL A 128 -2.21 -0.27 -6.45
N VAL A 129 -0.95 -0.45 -6.86
CA VAL A 129 0.14 -0.82 -5.97
C VAL A 129 1.10 0.35 -5.83
N ILE A 130 1.26 0.82 -4.60
CA ILE A 130 2.26 1.81 -4.20
C ILE A 130 3.38 1.03 -3.52
N SER A 131 4.47 0.84 -4.26
CA SER A 131 5.61 0.02 -3.82
C SER A 131 6.87 0.88 -3.72
N PRO A 132 7.78 0.57 -2.77
CA PRO A 132 9.09 1.20 -2.71
C PRO A 132 10.02 0.83 -3.85
N LEU A 133 9.76 -0.29 -4.54
CA LEU A 133 10.48 -0.76 -5.73
C LEU A 133 9.48 -1.02 -6.86
N PRO A 134 8.89 0.04 -7.44
CA PRO A 134 7.76 -0.10 -8.35
C PRO A 134 8.10 -0.83 -9.64
N GLU A 135 9.34 -0.70 -10.15
CA GLU A 135 9.74 -1.38 -11.38
C GLU A 135 9.77 -2.89 -11.20
N LEU A 136 10.30 -3.35 -10.07
CA LEU A 136 10.31 -4.76 -9.75
C LEU A 136 8.88 -5.25 -9.55
N SER A 137 8.06 -4.55 -8.75
CA SER A 137 6.65 -4.92 -8.52
C SER A 137 5.87 -5.04 -9.84
N ALA A 138 6.12 -4.13 -10.79
CA ALA A 138 5.54 -4.18 -12.12
C ALA A 138 6.02 -5.40 -12.95
N GLU A 139 7.30 -5.78 -12.85
CA GLU A 139 7.85 -6.99 -13.49
C GLU A 139 7.15 -8.26 -12.96
N ALA A 140 6.99 -8.37 -11.64
CA ALA A 140 6.30 -9.49 -10.98
C ALA A 140 4.86 -9.65 -11.48
N ILE A 141 4.13 -8.53 -11.54
CA ILE A 141 2.73 -8.50 -11.97
C ILE A 141 2.61 -8.81 -13.46
N ARG A 142 3.54 -8.32 -14.28
CA ARG A 142 3.54 -8.55 -15.74
C ARG A 142 3.65 -10.02 -16.10
N GLY A 143 4.37 -10.80 -15.29
CA GLY A 143 4.52 -12.26 -15.47
C GLY A 143 3.25 -13.06 -15.16
N LYS A 144 2.26 -12.49 -14.48
CA LYS A 144 1.03 -13.20 -14.07
C LYS A 144 -0.13 -12.90 -15.03
N ARG A 145 -0.57 -13.92 -15.76
CA ARG A 145 -1.72 -13.85 -16.68
C ARG A 145 -2.97 -13.37 -15.93
N GLY A 146 -3.70 -12.43 -16.52
CA GLY A 146 -4.93 -11.87 -15.94
C GLY A 146 -4.71 -10.65 -15.02
N LEU A 147 -3.56 -10.53 -14.35
CA LEU A 147 -3.28 -9.39 -13.46
C LEU A 147 -2.77 -8.16 -14.21
N ARG A 148 -2.00 -8.35 -15.31
CA ARG A 148 -1.36 -7.25 -16.04
C ARG A 148 -2.30 -6.10 -16.46
N GLN A 149 -3.55 -6.41 -16.79
CA GLN A 149 -4.55 -5.39 -17.21
C GLN A 149 -5.35 -4.81 -16.03
N ARG A 150 -5.31 -5.49 -14.88
CA ARG A 150 -6.12 -5.16 -13.69
C ARG A 150 -5.32 -4.39 -12.64
N VAL A 151 -4.00 -4.34 -12.77
CA VAL A 151 -3.12 -3.78 -11.74
C VAL A 151 -2.25 -2.67 -12.30
N PHE A 152 -2.31 -1.51 -11.67
CA PHE A 152 -1.45 -0.37 -11.94
C PHE A 152 -0.43 -0.24 -10.81
N VAL A 153 0.85 -0.41 -11.14
CA VAL A 153 1.92 -0.14 -10.19
C VAL A 153 2.35 1.31 -10.35
N ALA A 154 2.17 2.10 -9.30
CA ALA A 154 2.51 3.52 -9.31
C ALA A 154 4.02 3.71 -9.52
N PRO A 155 4.47 4.26 -10.67
CA PRO A 155 5.90 4.39 -10.94
C PRO A 155 6.57 5.45 -10.06
N HIS A 156 5.80 6.44 -9.59
CA HIS A 156 6.30 7.60 -8.87
C HIS A 156 5.40 7.96 -7.69
N ALA A 157 5.53 7.22 -6.58
CA ALA A 157 4.92 7.60 -5.33
C ALA A 157 5.71 8.73 -4.66
N LYS A 158 5.05 9.83 -4.32
CA LYS A 158 5.66 10.95 -3.59
C LYS A 158 5.45 10.77 -2.10
N VAL A 159 6.54 10.77 -1.34
CA VAL A 159 6.50 10.80 0.13
C VAL A 159 6.44 12.25 0.60
N ALA A 160 5.43 12.58 1.40
CA ALA A 160 5.21 13.90 1.96
C ALA A 160 4.89 13.80 3.46
N GLY A 161 5.94 13.84 4.29
CA GLY A 161 5.78 13.71 5.74
C GLY A 161 5.24 12.33 6.14
N ARG A 162 3.96 12.28 6.50
CA ARG A 162 3.24 11.06 6.90
C ARG A 162 2.50 10.39 5.74
N SER A 163 2.57 10.95 4.52
CA SER A 163 1.72 10.52 3.42
C SER A 163 2.50 9.97 2.22
N LEU A 164 1.93 8.95 1.57
CA LEU A 164 2.25 8.52 0.21
C LEU A 164 1.20 9.08 -0.74
N ARG A 165 1.63 9.65 -1.87
CA ARG A 165 0.74 10.21 -2.90
C ARG A 165 1.08 9.65 -4.26
N THR A 166 0.06 9.26 -5.02
CA THR A 166 0.21 8.88 -6.42
C THR A 166 -0.94 9.38 -7.27
N LEU A 167 -0.71 9.43 -8.57
CA LEU A 167 -1.70 9.75 -9.59
C LEU A 167 -1.92 8.50 -10.44
N VAL A 168 -3.18 8.13 -10.61
CA VAL A 168 -3.59 6.97 -11.39
C VAL A 168 -4.34 7.46 -12.63
N PRO A 169 -3.93 7.07 -13.84
CA PRO A 169 -4.56 7.56 -15.06
C PRO A 169 -6.04 7.17 -15.18
N LEU A 170 -6.85 8.03 -15.81
CA LEU A 170 -8.27 7.77 -16.05
C LEU A 170 -8.49 6.53 -16.91
N GLU A 171 -7.60 6.26 -17.86
CA GLU A 171 -7.69 5.07 -18.72
C GLU A 171 -7.59 3.75 -17.94
N PHE A 172 -7.04 3.77 -16.72
CA PHE A 172 -6.90 2.58 -15.90
C PHE A 172 -8.11 2.36 -14.97
N LEU A 173 -8.51 3.37 -14.18
CA LEU A 173 -9.64 3.25 -13.23
C LEU A 173 -11.00 3.60 -13.85
N GLY A 174 -11.02 4.19 -15.04
CA GLY A 174 -12.21 4.77 -15.65
C GLY A 174 -12.56 6.14 -15.09
N GLU A 175 -13.65 6.72 -15.60
CA GLU A 175 -14.11 8.06 -15.22
C GLU A 175 -15.13 8.06 -14.07
N ARG A 176 -15.75 6.92 -13.79
CA ARG A 176 -16.76 6.78 -12.75
C ARG A 176 -16.10 6.55 -11.40
N TRP A 177 -16.73 7.02 -10.33
CA TRP A 177 -16.34 6.64 -8.99
C TRP A 177 -16.42 5.11 -8.84
N PRO A 178 -15.42 4.46 -8.24
CA PRO A 178 -15.54 3.06 -7.84
C PRO A 178 -16.73 2.88 -6.90
N GLU A 179 -17.30 1.68 -6.89
CA GLU A 179 -18.41 1.26 -6.02
C GLU A 179 -17.92 0.87 -4.61
N ALA A 180 -16.68 0.35 -4.51
CA ALA A 180 -16.08 -0.01 -3.24
C ALA A 180 -14.54 0.07 -3.30
N VAL A 181 -13.93 0.21 -2.13
CA VAL A 181 -12.48 0.24 -1.95
C VAL A 181 -12.03 -0.64 -0.79
N ALA A 182 -10.99 -1.45 -1.00
CA ALA A 182 -10.26 -2.10 0.08
C ALA A 182 -8.80 -1.65 0.02
N VAL A 183 -8.18 -1.38 1.17
CA VAL A 183 -6.76 -0.99 1.23
C VAL A 183 -6.03 -1.93 2.15
N LEU A 184 -4.89 -2.44 1.67
CA LEU A 184 -4.01 -3.31 2.43
C LEU A 184 -2.64 -2.63 2.57
N VAL A 185 -2.09 -2.65 3.78
CA VAL A 185 -0.73 -2.23 4.07
C VAL A 185 0.10 -3.46 4.43
N CYS A 186 1.19 -3.64 3.69
CA CYS A 186 2.17 -4.68 3.92
C CYS A 186 3.53 -4.04 4.22
N ALA A 187 4.39 -4.72 4.95
CA ALA A 187 5.80 -4.35 5.03
C ALA A 187 6.53 -4.86 3.77
N SER A 188 7.45 -4.08 3.19
CA SER A 188 8.33 -4.61 2.13
C SER A 188 9.60 -5.23 2.72
N ALA A 189 10.06 -6.35 2.14
CA ALA A 189 11.35 -6.94 2.51
C ALA A 189 12.49 -6.20 1.82
N PHE A 190 13.46 -5.74 2.61
CA PHE A 190 14.73 -5.23 2.11
C PHE A 190 15.86 -6.03 2.75
N THR A 191 16.84 -6.41 1.93
CA THR A 191 18.14 -6.87 2.42
C THR A 191 19.17 -6.01 1.73
N SER A 192 20.15 -5.42 2.41
CA SER A 192 21.21 -4.68 1.73
C SER A 192 22.16 -5.66 1.04
N SER A 193 21.90 -6.00 -0.22
CA SER A 193 22.74 -6.92 -1.00
C SER A 193 22.72 -6.58 -2.48
N PHE A 194 23.86 -6.68 -3.16
CA PHE A 194 23.95 -6.59 -4.62
C PHE A 194 23.17 -7.70 -5.35
N ARG A 195 22.71 -8.72 -4.60
CA ARG A 195 21.83 -9.80 -5.08
C ARG A 195 20.35 -9.56 -4.78
N ILE A 196 19.95 -8.35 -4.36
CA ILE A 196 18.54 -8.00 -4.16
C ILE A 196 17.76 -8.37 -5.41
N VAL A 197 18.13 -7.84 -6.57
CA VAL A 197 17.37 -8.09 -7.81
C VAL A 197 17.33 -9.58 -8.18
N ASP A 198 18.45 -10.29 -8.04
CA ASP A 198 18.54 -11.72 -8.38
C ASP A 198 17.75 -12.62 -7.43
N ARG A 199 17.81 -12.37 -6.11
CA ARG A 199 17.04 -13.15 -5.11
C ARG A 199 15.56 -12.82 -5.19
N LEU A 200 15.23 -11.55 -5.42
CA LEU A 200 13.86 -11.13 -5.60
C LEU A 200 13.26 -11.86 -6.82
N ARG A 201 13.96 -12.00 -7.96
CA ARG A 201 13.41 -12.73 -9.12
C ARG A 201 12.95 -14.18 -8.82
N ASP A 202 13.68 -14.94 -8.01
CA ASP A 202 13.33 -16.34 -7.69
C ASP A 202 12.34 -16.46 -6.50
N GLU A 203 12.42 -15.62 -5.47
CA GLU A 203 11.49 -15.65 -4.32
C GLU A 203 10.13 -14.97 -4.61
N TRP A 204 10.06 -14.12 -5.64
CA TRP A 204 8.88 -13.30 -5.94
C TRP A 204 7.69 -14.04 -6.53
N GLU A 205 7.89 -15.25 -7.05
CA GLU A 205 6.79 -16.06 -7.54
C GLU A 205 5.74 -16.37 -6.47
N SER A 206 6.13 -16.31 -5.19
CA SER A 206 5.29 -16.70 -4.03
C SER A 206 4.91 -15.54 -3.07
N GLY A 207 5.65 -14.42 -3.07
CA GLY A 207 5.50 -13.34 -2.06
C GLY A 207 5.14 -11.95 -2.57
N GLY A 208 5.06 -11.68 -3.89
CA GLY A 208 4.56 -10.40 -4.42
C GLY A 208 5.29 -9.13 -3.95
N ALA A 209 6.60 -9.19 -3.72
CA ALA A 209 7.43 -8.06 -3.25
C ALA A 209 7.18 -7.57 -1.81
N ILE A 210 6.43 -8.31 -0.99
CA ILE A 210 6.22 -7.99 0.42
C ILE A 210 7.07 -8.90 1.32
N MET A 211 7.33 -8.42 2.53
CA MET A 211 8.06 -9.18 3.53
C MET A 211 7.22 -10.40 3.93
N PRO A 212 7.71 -11.63 3.69
CA PRO A 212 7.00 -12.80 4.15
C PRO A 212 7.02 -12.88 5.68
N VAL A 213 5.93 -13.40 6.24
CA VAL A 213 5.81 -13.69 7.66
C VAL A 213 6.60 -14.97 7.98
N LEU A 214 7.89 -14.83 8.35
CA LEU A 214 8.88 -15.93 8.50
C LEU A 214 9.21 -16.34 9.94
N ALA A 215 8.75 -17.48 10.43
CA ALA A 215 8.95 -17.99 11.80
C ALA A 215 10.16 -17.48 12.63
N TYR A 216 9.90 -16.92 13.80
CA TYR A 216 10.91 -16.68 14.83
C TYR A 216 11.46 -18.03 15.36
N PRO A 217 12.79 -18.19 15.55
CA PRO A 217 13.40 -19.50 15.81
C PRO A 217 12.96 -20.21 17.10
N SER A 218 12.33 -19.51 18.05
CA SER A 218 12.13 -20.00 19.42
C SER A 218 10.67 -20.13 19.89
N GLY A 219 9.66 -20.07 19.01
CA GLY A 219 8.25 -20.07 19.44
C GLY A 219 7.31 -20.97 18.61
N ASP A 220 6.54 -21.80 19.32
CA ASP A 220 5.36 -22.50 18.79
C ASP A 220 4.16 -21.55 18.70
N CYS A 221 3.51 -21.53 17.55
CA CYS A 221 2.26 -20.81 17.35
C CYS A 221 1.12 -21.48 18.10
N ARG A 222 0.38 -20.73 18.92
CA ARG A 222 -0.92 -21.18 19.42
C ARG A 222 -1.98 -20.19 18.96
N LEU A 223 -2.95 -20.70 18.19
CA LEU A 223 -4.14 -19.97 17.76
C LEU A 223 -5.02 -19.57 18.97
N ASP A 224 -4.73 -20.12 20.17
CA ASP A 224 -5.60 -20.12 21.34
C ASP A 224 -5.29 -19.01 22.38
N GLY A 225 -4.52 -17.98 22.02
CA GLY A 225 -4.59 -16.69 22.73
C GLY A 225 -3.67 -16.48 23.94
N ASP A 226 -2.43 -17.01 23.96
CA ASP A 226 -1.41 -16.51 24.90
C ASP A 226 -0.67 -15.28 24.30
N PRO A 227 -0.92 -14.05 24.81
CA PRO A 227 -0.28 -12.84 24.30
C PRO A 227 1.25 -12.80 24.51
N ALA A 228 1.82 -13.67 25.35
CA ALA A 228 3.27 -13.77 25.54
C ALA A 228 3.99 -14.52 24.40
N ARG A 229 3.25 -15.05 23.40
CA ARG A 229 3.77 -15.79 22.24
C ARG A 229 3.19 -15.26 20.93
N ALA A 230 3.22 -13.95 20.77
CA ALA A 230 2.71 -13.22 19.61
C ALA A 230 3.43 -13.64 18.30
N CYS A 231 2.71 -13.62 17.17
CA CYS A 231 3.31 -13.91 15.87
C CYS A 231 4.13 -12.69 15.45
N HIS A 232 5.42 -12.80 15.18
CA HIS A 232 6.10 -11.64 14.59
C HIS A 232 5.57 -11.39 13.17
N LEU A 233 5.81 -10.21 12.61
CA LEU A 233 5.86 -9.99 11.15
C LEU A 233 6.91 -10.92 10.48
N THR A 234 7.64 -11.67 11.31
CA THR A 234 8.42 -12.87 11.03
C THR A 234 7.78 -14.12 11.67
N GLY A 235 6.47 -14.35 11.57
CA GLY A 235 5.71 -15.56 11.92
C GLY A 235 6.01 -16.37 13.20
N CYS A 236 5.33 -17.49 13.32
CA CYS A 236 5.48 -18.55 14.31
C CYS A 236 5.44 -19.89 13.53
N LYS A 237 6.17 -20.94 13.94
CA LYS A 237 5.95 -22.29 13.38
C LYS A 237 4.80 -22.98 14.15
N PRO A 238 3.97 -23.85 13.53
CA PRO A 238 3.78 -24.12 12.11
C PRO A 238 2.37 -23.64 11.67
N CYS A 239 2.22 -22.38 11.29
CA CYS A 239 0.88 -21.82 11.04
C CYS A 239 0.51 -21.64 9.56
N GLY A 240 1.48 -21.58 8.64
CA GLY A 240 1.33 -21.76 7.18
C GLY A 240 0.48 -20.74 6.40
N GLY A 241 -0.68 -20.34 6.91
CA GLY A 241 -1.74 -19.58 6.22
C GLY A 241 -1.98 -18.17 6.72
N HIS A 242 -1.09 -17.61 7.56
CA HIS A 242 -1.24 -16.23 8.05
C HIS A 242 -1.33 -15.22 6.91
N PRO A 243 -2.19 -14.19 7.04
CA PRO A 243 -2.16 -13.04 6.14
C PRO A 243 -0.78 -12.36 6.20
N GLN A 244 -0.28 -11.86 5.07
CA GLN A 244 0.97 -11.06 5.04
C GLN A 244 0.66 -9.56 5.01
N VAL A 245 -0.43 -9.19 5.67
CA VAL A 245 -0.97 -7.84 5.73
C VAL A 245 -0.89 -7.37 7.19
N VAL A 246 -0.32 -6.18 7.38
CA VAL A 246 -0.06 -5.59 8.70
C VAL A 246 -1.22 -4.72 9.13
N ASP A 247 -1.83 -4.05 8.16
CA ASP A 247 -2.95 -3.14 8.37
C ASP A 247 -3.89 -3.17 7.17
N VAL A 248 -5.16 -2.88 7.41
CA VAL A 248 -6.21 -2.79 6.41
C VAL A 248 -7.13 -1.64 6.74
N LEU A 249 -7.61 -0.93 5.72
CA LEU A 249 -8.63 0.08 5.95
C LEU A 249 -9.92 -0.58 6.45
N ALA A 250 -10.27 -0.37 7.71
CA ALA A 250 -11.41 -1.02 8.35
C ALA A 250 -12.13 -0.07 9.32
N PRO A 251 -13.44 -0.25 9.55
CA PRO A 251 -14.12 0.39 10.66
C PRO A 251 -13.50 -0.03 12.00
N GLU A 252 -13.69 0.82 13.01
CA GLU A 252 -13.17 0.58 14.36
C GLU A 252 -13.52 -0.81 14.88
N GLY A 253 -12.49 -1.57 15.26
CA GLY A 253 -12.61 -2.91 15.83
C GLY A 253 -12.78 -4.05 14.82
N LEU A 254 -12.90 -3.79 13.51
CA LEU A 254 -13.18 -4.85 12.53
C LEU A 254 -11.93 -5.51 11.94
N GLN A 255 -10.82 -4.78 11.79
CA GLN A 255 -9.58 -5.32 11.21
C GLN A 255 -9.17 -6.68 11.79
N GLN A 256 -9.09 -6.76 13.12
CA GLN A 256 -8.66 -7.99 13.78
C GLN A 256 -9.62 -9.16 13.48
N SER A 257 -10.92 -8.90 13.45
CA SER A 257 -11.93 -9.92 13.12
C SER A 257 -11.76 -10.44 11.70
N TRP A 258 -11.47 -9.55 10.74
CA TRP A 258 -11.27 -9.91 9.34
C TRP A 258 -9.97 -10.71 9.15
N LEU A 259 -8.89 -10.29 9.78
CA LEU A 259 -7.57 -10.89 9.60
C LEU A 259 -7.31 -12.13 10.44
N SER A 260 -8.10 -12.39 11.49
CA SER A 260 -7.94 -13.59 12.35
C SER A 260 -8.70 -14.82 11.86
N ASP A 261 -9.71 -14.67 11.00
CA ASP A 261 -10.47 -15.80 10.44
C ASP A 261 -9.75 -16.43 9.23
N TYR A 262 -8.65 -17.15 9.48
CA TYR A 262 -7.96 -17.95 8.45
C TYR A 262 -7.59 -19.34 8.95
N THR A 263 -7.33 -20.23 8.01
CA THR A 263 -6.71 -21.54 8.24
C THR A 263 -5.52 -21.71 7.30
N VAL A 264 -4.83 -22.86 7.36
CA VAL A 264 -3.73 -23.16 6.42
C VAL A 264 -4.21 -23.15 4.96
N ASP A 265 -5.44 -23.60 4.71
CA ASP A 265 -6.01 -23.74 3.37
C ASP A 265 -7.01 -22.63 3.00
N ARG A 266 -7.44 -21.82 3.97
CA ARG A 266 -8.41 -20.74 3.78
C ARG A 266 -7.80 -19.41 4.21
N PRO A 267 -7.46 -18.50 3.29
CA PRO A 267 -6.99 -17.17 3.66
C PRO A 267 -8.09 -16.35 4.36
N ALA A 268 -7.66 -15.38 5.16
CA ALA A 268 -8.54 -14.39 5.77
C ALA A 268 -9.31 -13.58 4.72
N THR A 269 -10.47 -13.06 5.08
CA THR A 269 -11.28 -12.22 4.18
C THR A 269 -11.44 -10.83 4.76
N VAL A 270 -11.08 -9.82 3.98
CA VAL A 270 -11.26 -8.41 4.33
C VAL A 270 -12.41 -7.82 3.52
N GLU A 271 -13.18 -6.90 4.11
CA GLU A 271 -14.27 -6.27 3.38
C GLU A 271 -13.78 -5.05 2.59
N ALA A 272 -14.40 -4.84 1.43
CA ALA A 272 -14.28 -3.57 0.72
C ALA A 272 -15.35 -2.61 1.25
N LEU A 273 -14.96 -1.37 1.54
CA LEU A 273 -15.87 -0.33 1.97
C LEU A 273 -16.59 0.24 0.76
N GLU A 274 -17.92 0.22 0.80
CA GLU A 274 -18.74 0.84 -0.24
C GLU A 274 -18.43 2.34 -0.32
N ILE A 275 -18.11 2.79 -1.52
CA ILE A 275 -17.90 4.19 -1.85
C ILE A 275 -18.76 4.54 -3.07
N GLY A 276 -19.50 5.64 -2.98
CA GLY A 276 -20.31 6.15 -4.09
C GLY A 276 -19.67 7.37 -4.74
N ALA A 277 -20.39 8.06 -5.62
CA ALA A 277 -20.04 9.47 -5.84
C ALA A 277 -20.20 10.22 -4.49
N PRO A 278 -19.24 11.07 -4.08
CA PRO A 278 -19.43 11.93 -2.92
C PRO A 278 -20.73 12.72 -3.10
N SER A 279 -21.55 12.79 -2.06
CA SER A 279 -22.72 13.68 -2.05
C SER A 279 -22.23 15.12 -2.19
N GLU A 280 -22.76 15.86 -3.16
CA GLU A 280 -22.50 17.30 -3.33
C GLU A 280 -23.01 18.13 -2.15
#